data_AF-A0A7J6NMT7-F1
#
_entry.id   AF-A0A7J6NMT7-F1
#
_cell.length_a   1.000
_cell.length_b   1.000
_cell.length_c   1.000
_cell.angle_alpha   90.00
_cell.angle_beta   90.00
_cell.angle_gamma   90.00
#
_symmetry.space_group_name_H-M   'P 1'
#
loop_
_entity.id
_entity.type
_entity.pdbx_description
1 polymer ?
#
loop_
_entity_poly.entity_id
_entity_poly.type
_entity_poly.pdbx_seq_one_letter_code
_entity_poly.pdbx_strand_id
1 'polypeptide(L)'
;DALKERREEEASKKNKAPVEDEEEEGEDLCNCEFSLAYGAMTLLVNTRLHLKRGHRYGIVGPNGVGKSTLLKAIGNNQVEGFPPPEELRTVYLAHDIDGEMGEISVLEFLMSSEAVQEVGNGDRETCVAKLEELDFTKELQRKKVSELSGGWKMKLSLAEAML
;
A
#
# COMPACT_ATOMS: atom_id res chain seq x y z
N ASP A 1 39.97 -7.57 21.09
CA ASP A 1 38.74 -6.77 21.26
C ASP A 1 38.69 -5.44 20.51
N ALA A 2 39.78 -4.68 20.32
CA ALA A 2 39.75 -3.41 19.59
C ALA A 2 39.39 -3.46 18.08
N LEU A 3 39.45 -4.64 17.43
CA LEU A 3 39.11 -4.83 16.01
C LEU A 3 37.60 -5.06 15.76
N LYS A 4 36.83 -5.46 16.79
CA LYS A 4 35.37 -5.57 16.70
C LYS A 4 34.70 -4.21 16.88
N GLU A 5 35.15 -3.42 17.86
CA GLU A 5 34.65 -2.07 18.11
C GLU A 5 34.84 -1.14 16.89
N ARG A 6 35.99 -1.24 16.20
CA ARG A 6 36.23 -0.46 14.96
C ARG A 6 35.31 -0.84 13.80
N ARG A 7 34.92 -2.12 13.69
CA ARG A 7 33.99 -2.60 12.66
C ARG A 7 32.55 -2.18 12.96
N GLU A 8 32.17 -2.10 14.23
CA GLU A 8 30.88 -1.59 14.67
C GLU A 8 30.79 -0.05 14.50
N GLU A 9 31.85 0.69 14.79
CA GLU A 9 31.93 2.13 14.50
C GLU A 9 31.87 2.44 12.99
N GLU A 10 32.58 1.66 12.15
CA GLU A 10 32.55 1.83 10.68
C GLU A 10 31.20 1.43 10.08
N ALA A 11 30.50 0.44 10.64
CA ALA A 11 29.14 0.09 10.24
C ALA A 11 28.13 1.19 10.62
N SER A 12 28.29 1.84 11.78
CA SER A 12 27.42 2.96 12.19
C SER A 12 27.65 4.22 11.35
N LYS A 13 28.89 4.46 10.88
CA LYS A 13 29.24 5.64 10.07
C LYS A 13 28.75 5.56 8.63
N LYS A 14 28.50 4.36 8.09
CA LYS A 14 28.08 4.20 6.69
C LYS A 14 26.58 4.46 6.45
N ASN A 15 25.77 4.53 7.51
CA ASN A 15 24.32 4.80 7.44
C ASN A 15 23.95 6.24 7.81
N LYS A 16 24.92 7.15 7.96
CA LYS A 16 24.69 8.53 8.37
C LYS A 16 25.09 9.53 7.29
N ALA A 17 24.70 9.27 6.04
CA ALA A 17 24.50 10.37 5.12
C ALA A 17 23.21 11.08 5.59
N PRO A 18 23.27 12.36 5.99
CA PRO A 18 22.04 13.15 6.04
C PRO A 18 21.55 13.19 4.59
N VAL A 19 20.42 12.55 4.32
CA VAL A 19 19.69 12.83 3.09
C VAL A 19 19.20 14.26 3.28
N GLU A 20 19.77 15.18 2.51
CA GLU A 20 19.38 16.58 2.48
C GLU A 20 17.93 16.64 1.94
N ASP A 21 16.94 16.69 2.82
CA ASP A 21 15.51 16.71 2.43
C ASP A 21 15.00 18.11 2.06
N GLU A 22 15.89 19.09 1.89
CA GLU A 22 15.52 20.51 1.94
C GLU A 22 15.02 21.14 0.62
N GLU A 23 14.79 20.38 -0.46
CA GLU A 23 14.33 20.99 -1.73
C GLU A 23 13.22 20.25 -2.50
N GLU A 24 12.56 19.23 -1.93
CA GLU A 24 11.37 18.66 -2.58
C GLU A 24 10.10 19.43 -2.17
N GLU A 25 9.48 20.14 -3.12
CA GLU A 25 8.20 20.83 -2.93
C GLU A 25 7.08 19.82 -2.62
N GLY A 26 6.41 19.94 -1.48
CA GLY A 26 5.24 19.12 -1.15
C GLY A 26 4.98 19.03 0.34
N GLU A 27 3.71 18.80 0.70
CA GLU A 27 3.29 18.47 2.06
C GLU A 27 3.81 17.08 2.44
N ASP A 28 4.40 16.94 3.62
CA ASP A 28 4.87 15.66 4.14
C ASP A 28 3.67 14.76 4.47
N LEU A 29 3.63 13.55 3.90
CA LEU A 29 2.66 12.53 4.26
C LEU A 29 3.17 11.67 5.41
N CYS A 30 4.46 11.32 5.42
CA CYS A 30 5.09 10.65 6.56
C CYS A 30 6.60 10.95 6.60
N ASN A 31 7.19 11.01 7.79
CA ASN A 31 8.64 11.06 7.98
C ASN A 31 9.00 10.26 9.24
N CYS A 32 9.26 8.96 9.07
CA CYS A 32 9.42 8.02 10.18
C CYS A 32 10.72 7.21 10.06
N GLU A 33 11.32 6.89 11.20
CA GLU A 33 12.43 5.94 11.31
C GLU A 33 11.92 4.66 11.98
N PHE A 34 12.09 3.52 11.32
CA PHE A 34 11.55 2.25 11.81
C PHE A 34 12.47 1.08 11.49
N SER A 35 12.24 -0.02 12.21
CA SER A 35 12.81 -1.33 11.89
C SER A 35 11.67 -2.30 11.60
N LEU A 36 11.81 -3.13 10.58
CA LEU A 36 10.78 -4.09 10.18
C LEU A 36 11.34 -5.51 10.24
N ALA A 37 10.65 -6.37 10.98
CA ALA A 37 10.95 -7.80 11.04
C ALA A 37 9.72 -8.61 10.62
N TYR A 38 9.94 -9.74 9.95
CA TYR A 38 8.91 -10.69 9.58
C TYR A 38 9.27 -12.06 10.14
N GLY A 39 8.53 -12.48 11.18
CA GLY A 39 8.88 -13.66 11.97
C GLY A 39 10.25 -13.50 12.61
N ALA A 40 11.17 -14.42 12.33
CA ALA A 40 12.55 -14.37 12.82
C ALA A 40 13.52 -13.57 11.93
N MET A 41 13.06 -13.06 10.77
CA MET A 41 13.93 -12.38 9.82
C MET A 41 13.77 -10.86 9.90
N THR A 42 14.84 -10.17 10.26
CA THR A 42 14.89 -8.70 10.19
C THR A 42 15.08 -8.27 8.74
N LEU A 43 14.13 -7.50 8.21
CA LEU A 43 14.14 -7.01 6.83
C LEU A 43 14.77 -5.62 6.73
N LEU A 44 14.40 -4.73 7.64
CA LEU A 44 14.88 -3.35 7.71
C LEU A 44 15.35 -3.04 9.13
N VAL A 45 16.45 -2.31 9.26
CA VAL A 45 17.02 -1.88 10.54
C VAL A 45 17.26 -0.39 10.46
N ASN A 46 16.66 0.37 11.38
CA ASN A 46 16.81 1.82 11.53
C ASN A 46 16.75 2.56 10.18
N THR A 47 15.71 2.27 9.41
CA THR A 47 15.50 2.82 8.07
C THR A 47 14.54 3.98 8.14
N ARG A 48 14.86 5.06 7.44
CA ARG A 48 14.00 6.23 7.31
C ARG A 48 13.11 6.13 6.08
N LEU A 49 11.81 6.38 6.23
CA LEU A 49 10.83 6.51 5.16
C LEU A 49 10.21 7.90 5.22
N HIS A 50 10.47 8.68 4.17
CA HIS A 50 9.90 10.00 3.96
C HIS A 50 9.09 9.98 2.68
N LEU A 51 7.78 10.23 2.79
CA LEU A 51 6.86 10.32 1.67
C LEU A 51 6.23 11.70 1.63
N LYS A 52 6.19 12.30 0.44
CA LYS A 52 5.57 13.60 0.18
C LYS A 52 4.34 13.45 -0.70
N ARG A 53 3.39 14.36 -0.51
CA ARG A 53 2.16 14.41 -1.28
C ARG A 53 2.44 14.73 -2.75
N GLY A 54 1.67 14.13 -3.64
CA GLY A 54 1.78 14.37 -5.09
C GLY A 54 2.92 13.61 -5.79
N HIS A 55 3.70 12.83 -5.05
CA HIS A 55 4.83 12.07 -5.60
C HIS A 55 4.45 10.62 -5.91
N ARG A 56 5.18 10.01 -6.86
CA ARG A 56 5.02 8.60 -7.25
C ARG A 56 6.30 7.86 -6.90
N TYR A 57 6.21 6.92 -5.96
CA TYR A 57 7.35 6.15 -5.47
C TYR A 57 7.34 4.72 -6.00
N GLY A 58 8.51 4.18 -6.29
CA GLY A 58 8.70 2.79 -6.70
C GLY A 58 9.71 2.09 -5.79
N ILE A 59 9.32 0.96 -5.21
CA ILE A 59 10.22 0.14 -4.39
C ILE A 59 10.96 -0.84 -5.29
N VAL A 60 12.28 -0.69 -5.39
CA VAL A 60 13.14 -1.55 -6.19
C VAL A 60 14.07 -2.37 -5.30
N GLY A 61 14.39 -3.59 -5.73
CA GLY A 61 15.33 -4.45 -5.01
C GLY A 61 15.20 -5.92 -5.43
N PRO A 62 16.12 -6.79 -4.97
CA PRO A 62 16.10 -8.22 -5.29
C PRO A 62 14.81 -8.91 -4.84
N ASN A 63 14.48 -10.05 -5.46
CA ASN A 63 13.38 -10.88 -4.98
C ASN A 63 13.71 -11.46 -3.60
N GLY A 64 12.74 -11.49 -2.70
CA GLY A 64 12.93 -11.98 -1.32
C GLY A 64 13.46 -10.96 -0.30
N VAL A 65 13.81 -9.73 -0.70
CA VAL A 65 14.29 -8.68 0.22
C VAL A 65 13.19 -8.10 1.13
N GLY A 66 11.92 -8.45 0.90
CA GLY A 66 10.79 -7.99 1.72
C GLY A 66 9.99 -6.83 1.16
N LYS A 67 10.09 -6.50 -0.15
CA LYS A 67 9.31 -5.40 -0.78
C LYS A 67 7.80 -5.53 -0.54
N SER A 68 7.23 -6.69 -0.83
CA SER A 68 5.80 -6.96 -0.60
C SER A 68 5.46 -6.93 0.89
N THR A 69 6.39 -7.35 1.75
CA THR A 69 6.21 -7.29 3.21
C THR A 69 6.18 -5.87 3.72
N LEU A 70 7.03 -4.98 3.18
CA LEU A 70 7.00 -3.55 3.49
C LEU A 70 5.68 -2.91 3.08
N LEU A 71 5.21 -3.18 1.85
CA LEU A 71 3.92 -2.66 1.38
C LEU A 71 2.73 -3.16 2.21
N LYS A 72 2.76 -4.43 2.61
CA LYS A 72 1.75 -5.01 3.53
C LYS A 72 1.80 -4.35 4.90
N ALA A 73 3.00 -4.11 5.45
CA ALA A 73 3.16 -3.46 6.74
C ALA A 73 2.61 -2.02 6.72
N ILE A 74 2.85 -1.27 5.65
CA ILE A 74 2.29 0.08 5.47
C ILE A 74 0.76 0.02 5.43
N GLY A 75 0.17 -0.82 4.55
CA GLY A 75 -1.28 -0.91 4.43
C GLY A 75 -2.02 -1.45 5.66
N ASN A 76 -1.32 -2.20 6.51
CA ASN A 76 -1.87 -2.72 7.76
C ASN A 76 -1.53 -1.84 8.98
N ASN A 77 -0.95 -0.65 8.79
CA ASN A 77 -0.53 0.26 9.86
C ASN A 77 0.44 -0.38 10.88
N GLN A 78 1.33 -1.24 10.40
CA GLN A 78 2.33 -1.97 11.22
C GLN A 78 3.71 -1.30 11.19
N VAL A 79 3.83 -0.12 10.57
CA VAL A 79 5.06 0.66 10.53
C VAL A 79 5.04 1.67 11.68
N GLU A 80 6.03 1.58 12.57
CA GLU A 80 6.16 2.48 13.71
C GLU A 80 6.38 3.93 13.24
N GLY A 81 5.62 4.87 13.82
CA GLY A 81 5.69 6.29 13.46
C GLY A 81 5.03 6.65 12.12
N PHE A 82 4.39 5.71 11.44
CA PHE A 82 3.56 6.00 10.28
C PHE A 82 2.23 6.63 10.73
N PRO A 83 1.69 7.65 10.03
CA PRO A 83 0.45 8.30 10.44
C PRO A 83 -0.72 7.31 10.51
N PRO A 84 -1.64 7.49 11.45
CA PRO A 84 -2.76 6.58 11.62
C PRO A 84 -3.82 6.80 10.51
N PRO A 85 -4.75 5.85 10.30
CA PRO A 85 -5.74 5.91 9.22
C PRO A 85 -6.63 7.16 9.20
N GLU A 86 -6.83 7.80 10.36
CA GLU A 86 -7.61 9.04 10.47
C GLU A 86 -6.90 10.25 9.84
N GLU A 87 -5.57 10.21 9.74
CA GLU A 87 -4.73 11.25 9.14
C GLU A 87 -4.32 10.87 7.70
N LEU A 88 -3.94 9.61 7.49
CA LEU A 88 -3.49 9.09 6.20
C LEU A 88 -4.10 7.72 5.91
N ARG A 89 -5.12 7.70 5.04
CA ARG A 89 -5.69 6.45 4.53
C ARG A 89 -4.72 5.78 3.57
N THR A 90 -4.30 4.56 3.90
CA THR A 90 -3.53 3.70 3.01
C THR A 90 -4.36 2.50 2.59
N VAL A 91 -4.27 2.11 1.33
CA VAL A 91 -5.00 0.95 0.79
C VAL A 91 -4.00 0.00 0.15
N TYR A 92 -3.93 -1.23 0.69
CA TYR A 92 -3.09 -2.28 0.12
C TYR A 92 -3.88 -3.11 -0.89
N LEU A 93 -3.50 -3.00 -2.16
CA LEU A 93 -4.10 -3.79 -3.23
C LEU A 93 -3.49 -5.19 -3.25
N ALA A 94 -4.19 -6.17 -2.68
CA ALA A 94 -3.81 -7.58 -2.77
C ALA A 94 -4.34 -8.20 -4.09
N HIS A 95 -3.57 -9.12 -4.67
CA HIS A 95 -3.92 -9.79 -5.93
C HIS A 95 -4.93 -10.95 -5.77
N ASP A 96 -5.35 -11.28 -4.55
CA ASP A 96 -6.16 -12.46 -4.27
C ASP A 96 -7.63 -12.08 -4.04
N ILE A 97 -8.37 -11.80 -5.13
CA ILE A 97 -9.85 -11.68 -5.07
C ILE A 97 -10.52 -13.06 -5.24
N ASP A 98 -9.79 -14.13 -4.95
CA ASP A 98 -10.21 -15.51 -5.23
C ASP A 98 -10.66 -16.20 -3.94
N GLY A 99 -11.94 -15.99 -3.60
CA GLY A 99 -12.63 -16.57 -2.45
C GLY A 99 -14.15 -16.48 -2.61
N GLU A 100 -14.91 -16.46 -1.51
CA GLU A 100 -16.39 -16.32 -1.53
C GLU A 100 -16.85 -15.04 -2.25
N MET A 101 -16.01 -14.00 -2.23
CA MET A 101 -16.23 -12.75 -2.96
C MET A 101 -16.08 -12.86 -4.49
N GLY A 102 -15.58 -13.99 -4.99
CA GLY A 102 -15.49 -14.25 -6.44
C GLY A 102 -16.84 -14.56 -7.10
N GLU A 103 -17.85 -14.94 -6.30
CA GLU A 103 -19.16 -15.37 -6.79
C GLU A 103 -20.19 -14.24 -6.91
N ILE A 104 -19.95 -13.12 -6.23
CA ILE A 104 -20.79 -11.92 -6.30
C ILE A 104 -20.47 -11.09 -7.55
N SER A 105 -21.39 -10.22 -7.93
CA SER A 105 -21.19 -9.33 -9.07
C SER A 105 -20.13 -8.27 -8.78
N VAL A 106 -19.45 -7.76 -9.81
CA VAL A 106 -18.46 -6.67 -9.66
C VAL A 106 -19.01 -5.45 -8.93
N LEU A 107 -20.24 -5.06 -9.25
CA LEU A 107 -20.89 -3.94 -8.57
C LEU A 107 -21.17 -4.25 -7.09
N GLU A 108 -21.69 -5.44 -6.81
CA GLU A 108 -21.99 -5.87 -5.44
C GLU A 108 -20.72 -5.99 -4.60
N PHE A 109 -19.64 -6.51 -5.17
CA PHE A 109 -18.32 -6.54 -4.55
C PHE A 109 -17.89 -5.15 -4.09
N LEU A 110 -17.88 -4.18 -5.00
CA LEU A 110 -17.44 -2.82 -4.70
C LEU A 110 -18.34 -2.16 -3.66
N MET A 111 -19.66 -2.35 -3.77
CA MET A 111 -20.61 -1.83 -2.79
C MET A 111 -20.43 -2.49 -1.41
N SER A 112 -20.09 -3.78 -1.35
CA SER A 112 -19.93 -4.52 -0.09
C SER A 112 -18.55 -4.38 0.56
N SER A 113 -17.59 -3.74 -0.13
CA SER A 113 -16.24 -3.55 0.39
C SER A 113 -16.27 -2.74 1.69
N GLU A 114 -15.63 -3.26 2.74
CA GLU A 114 -15.49 -2.57 4.02
C GLU A 114 -14.83 -1.20 3.84
N ALA A 115 -13.76 -1.13 3.03
CA ALA A 115 -13.05 0.12 2.77
C ALA A 115 -13.94 1.19 2.13
N VAL A 116 -14.87 0.79 1.26
CA VAL A 116 -15.82 1.71 0.57
C VAL A 116 -16.98 2.09 1.49
N GLN A 117 -17.44 1.15 2.33
CA GLN A 117 -18.51 1.38 3.29
C GLN A 117 -18.09 2.33 4.42
N GLU A 118 -16.86 2.20 4.93
CA GLU A 118 -16.33 3.05 6.00
C GLU A 118 -16.31 4.54 5.64
N VAL A 119 -16.09 4.86 4.37
CA VAL A 119 -16.06 6.24 3.86
C VAL A 119 -17.43 6.72 3.34
N GLY A 120 -18.47 5.89 3.45
CA GLY A 120 -19.84 6.25 3.08
C GLY A 120 -20.12 6.24 1.57
N ASN A 121 -19.24 5.64 0.76
CA ASN A 121 -19.35 5.59 -0.71
C ASN A 121 -19.95 4.27 -1.24
N GLY A 122 -20.50 3.44 -0.35
CA GLY A 122 -21.08 2.12 -0.67
C GLY A 122 -22.44 2.17 -1.37
N ASP A 123 -22.96 3.34 -1.70
CA ASP A 123 -24.21 3.46 -2.44
C ASP A 123 -24.03 3.08 -3.92
N ARG A 124 -25.14 2.66 -4.54
CA ARG A 124 -25.13 2.15 -5.90
C ARG A 124 -24.73 3.21 -6.93
N GLU A 125 -25.14 4.46 -6.74
CA GLU A 125 -24.91 5.52 -7.73
C GLU A 125 -23.42 5.86 -7.79
N THR A 126 -22.80 6.06 -6.63
CA THR A 126 -21.36 6.30 -6.48
C THR A 126 -20.51 5.15 -7.03
N CYS A 127 -20.84 3.92 -6.66
CA CYS A 127 -20.11 2.74 -7.13
C CYS A 127 -20.22 2.55 -8.66
N VAL A 128 -21.41 2.73 -9.25
CA VAL A 128 -21.60 2.64 -10.70
C VAL A 128 -20.83 3.75 -11.42
N ALA A 129 -20.90 4.99 -10.94
CA ALA A 129 -20.19 6.11 -11.54
C ALA A 129 -18.67 5.87 -11.56
N LYS A 130 -18.10 5.37 -10.46
CA LYS A 130 -16.66 5.04 -10.39
C LYS A 130 -16.27 3.88 -11.30
N LEU A 131 -17.11 2.85 -11.40
CA LEU A 131 -16.88 1.72 -12.30
C LEU A 131 -16.93 2.18 -13.77
N GLU A 132 -17.91 3.02 -14.14
CA GLU A 132 -18.00 3.59 -15.49
C GLU A 132 -16.79 4.50 -15.82
N GLU A 133 -16.28 5.27 -14.86
CA GLU A 133 -15.05 6.07 -15.00
C GLU A 133 -13.82 5.22 -15.36
N LEU A 134 -13.78 3.96 -14.91
CA LEU A 134 -12.67 3.01 -15.16
C LEU A 134 -12.93 2.05 -16.35
N ASP A 135 -13.92 2.37 -17.19
CA ASP A 135 -14.38 1.63 -18.36
C ASP A 135 -15.10 0.29 -18.06
N PHE A 136 -15.63 0.09 -16.85
CA PHE A 136 -16.49 -1.07 -16.60
C PHE A 136 -17.86 -0.87 -17.24
N THR A 137 -18.10 -1.57 -18.35
CA THR A 137 -19.41 -1.59 -19.00
C THR A 137 -20.48 -2.18 -18.08
N LYS A 138 -21.75 -1.83 -18.31
CA LYS A 138 -22.90 -2.37 -17.55
C LYS A 138 -22.97 -3.91 -17.60
N GLU A 139 -22.44 -4.53 -18.64
CA GLU A 139 -22.31 -5.99 -18.73
C GLU A 139 -21.24 -6.50 -17.77
N LEU A 140 -20.04 -5.90 -17.77
CA LEU A 140 -18.96 -6.27 -16.86
C LEU A 140 -19.32 -6.07 -15.40
N GLN A 141 -20.05 -5.01 -15.07
CA GLN A 141 -20.52 -4.73 -13.70
C GLN A 141 -21.43 -5.84 -13.14
N ARG A 142 -22.14 -6.56 -14.02
CA ARG A 142 -23.05 -7.67 -13.65
C ARG A 142 -22.37 -9.03 -13.64
N LYS A 143 -21.19 -9.14 -14.25
CA LYS A 143 -20.41 -10.38 -14.21
C LYS A 143 -19.91 -10.65 -12.81
N LYS A 144 -19.60 -11.91 -12.56
CA LYS A 144 -18.93 -12.33 -11.33
C LYS A 144 -17.48 -11.84 -11.32
N VAL A 145 -16.96 -11.53 -10.14
CA VAL A 145 -15.56 -11.10 -10.01
C VAL A 145 -14.58 -12.20 -10.45
N SER A 146 -14.92 -13.47 -10.22
CA SER A 146 -14.14 -14.63 -10.68
C SER A 146 -13.99 -14.72 -12.20
N GLU A 147 -14.95 -14.18 -12.97
CA GLU A 147 -14.92 -14.17 -14.44
C GLU A 147 -14.05 -13.06 -15.02
N LEU A 148 -13.58 -12.12 -14.18
CA LEU A 148 -12.70 -11.05 -14.62
C LEU A 148 -11.29 -11.57 -14.89
N SER A 149 -10.68 -11.07 -15.96
CA SER A 149 -9.23 -11.25 -16.16
C SER A 149 -8.45 -10.56 -15.03
N GLY A 150 -7.20 -10.98 -14.77
CA GLY A 150 -6.35 -10.36 -13.75
C GLY A 150 -6.17 -8.84 -13.91
N GLY A 151 -6.15 -8.32 -15.15
CA GLY A 151 -6.09 -6.87 -15.40
C GLY A 151 -7.36 -6.13 -14.99
N TRP A 152 -8.53 -6.75 -15.20
CA TRP A 152 -9.81 -6.21 -14.74
C TRP A 152 -9.96 -6.32 -13.22
N LYS A 153 -9.46 -7.39 -12.60
CA LYS A 153 -9.36 -7.51 -11.14
C LYS A 153 -8.49 -6.39 -10.56
N MET A 154 -7.34 -6.09 -11.16
CA MET A 154 -6.48 -4.96 -10.75
C MET A 154 -7.21 -3.61 -10.89
N LYS A 155 -7.94 -3.39 -11.98
CA LYS A 155 -8.77 -2.18 -12.15
C LYS A 155 -9.87 -2.09 -11.09
N LEU A 156 -10.48 -3.21 -10.71
CA LEU A 156 -11.51 -3.25 -9.66
C LEU A 156 -10.93 -2.88 -8.29
N SER A 157 -9.77 -3.43 -7.94
CA SER A 157 -9.05 -3.07 -6.72
C SER A 157 -8.64 -1.58 -6.71
N LEU A 158 -8.30 -1.01 -7.87
CA LEU A 158 -8.09 0.43 -7.99
C LEU A 158 -9.38 1.23 -7.79
N ALA A 159 -10.51 0.77 -8.31
CA ALA A 159 -11.81 1.40 -8.09
C ALA A 159 -12.15 1.48 -6.61
N GLU A 160 -11.93 0.39 -5.88
CA GLU A 160 -12.09 0.31 -4.43
C GLU A 160 -11.20 1.29 -3.68
N ALA A 161 -9.92 1.41 -4.06
CA ALA A 161 -9.00 2.36 -3.43
C ALA A 161 -9.26 3.83 -3.77
N MET A 162 -9.98 4.10 -4.86
CA MET A 162 -10.36 5.46 -5.28
C MET A 162 -11.65 5.96 -4.60
N LEU A 163 -12.43 5.07 -4.00
CA LEU A 163 -13.65 5.40 -3.25
C LEU A 163 -13.35 5.58 -1.77
#